data_AF-A0AAN4TD66-F1
#
_entry.id   AF-A0AAN4TD66-F1
#
_cell.length_a   1.000
_cell.length_b   1.000
_cell.length_c   1.000
_cell.angle_alpha   90.00
_cell.angle_beta   90.00
_cell.angle_gamma   90.00
#
_symmetry.space_group_name_H-M   'P 1'
#
loop_
_entity.id
_entity.type
_entity.pdbx_description
1 polymer ?
#
loop_
_entity_poly.entity_id
_entity_poly.type
_entity_poly.pdbx_seq_one_letter_code
_entity_poly.pdbx_strand_id
1 'polypeptide(L)'
;MRRIASFTAVFLAAAAQARYIVPGGRWRDTNGDLVNAHAGGLLYDDKSSKFWWFGEYKIEGQTEGGGVSVYSSEDLATWEPHGLALKPVEGHPYISPKHIIQRPKVVYSEESNQYHMWWHADNSTYGWLLQGFATSDNITGPYTFVDAMAPLGNWSQDFGLFTDYKDGRSYALYSNGDSKYGRDVYLTAYNKNVTALEEVVYRFPKFDLEAPTIIQTEKSYWALMSHKTGYRPNNVVAFRADSLSGPWSQPFMVAPLNTRTFSSQSGFSLRIKGTKKTTYLYIGDQWDSNSLWESRYIWLPMDIDEKKKTLDLVWNDVYDLNVKTGEWKAIRGKTYTASKAKTNGNAYKQEANFATDGVILTGIYGNDSTVTFEGIEGTGKPQWVSFYYQNTDDMGFGDQPGGSPDRIGGSWQLRRISSVVVNGNTSNVETLYQRDTHKSIILSAPLLLTLEKGSHNTITVGGLYNGFDYKGADLDKIVVYPPEH
;
A
#
# COMPACT_ATOMS: atom_id res chain seq x y z
N MET A 1 -55.30 -15.12 21.74
CA MET A 1 -53.89 -14.70 21.57
C MET A 1 -53.58 -14.63 20.08
N ARG A 2 -53.54 -13.43 19.49
CA ARG A 2 -53.14 -13.22 18.08
C ARG A 2 -51.62 -13.12 18.03
N ARG A 3 -50.96 -14.06 17.34
CA ARG A 3 -49.52 -13.99 17.06
C ARG A 3 -49.29 -12.93 15.98
N ILE A 4 -48.61 -11.85 16.35
CA ILE A 4 -48.06 -10.87 15.41
C ILE A 4 -46.76 -11.48 14.88
N ALA A 5 -46.72 -11.77 13.57
CA ALA A 5 -45.49 -12.16 12.91
C ALA A 5 -44.69 -10.89 12.61
N SER A 6 -43.57 -10.70 13.30
CA SER A 6 -42.59 -9.69 12.93
C SER A 6 -41.93 -10.11 11.61
N PHE A 7 -42.19 -9.37 10.55
CA PHE A 7 -41.39 -9.42 9.33
C PHE A 7 -40.09 -8.64 9.59
N THR A 8 -38.99 -9.36 9.80
CA THR A 8 -37.65 -8.78 9.73
C THR A 8 -37.37 -8.46 8.27
N ALA A 9 -37.35 -7.18 7.92
CA ALA A 9 -36.86 -6.73 6.62
C ALA A 9 -35.38 -7.05 6.53
N VAL A 10 -35.02 -8.07 5.75
CA VAL A 10 -33.64 -8.29 5.31
C VAL A 10 -33.34 -7.18 4.32
N PHE A 11 -32.64 -6.14 4.77
CA PHE A 11 -31.97 -5.23 3.86
C PHE A 11 -30.88 -6.03 3.15
N LEU A 12 -31.14 -6.45 1.91
CA LEU A 12 -30.06 -6.74 0.97
C LEU A 12 -29.33 -5.41 0.75
N ALA A 13 -28.26 -5.18 1.51
CA ALA A 13 -27.24 -4.25 1.09
C ALA A 13 -26.70 -4.81 -0.22
N ALA A 14 -27.08 -4.21 -1.34
CA ALA A 14 -26.38 -4.45 -2.59
C ALA A 14 -24.91 -4.04 -2.32
N ALA A 15 -24.02 -5.02 -2.24
CA ALA A 15 -22.59 -4.76 -2.14
C ALA A 15 -22.23 -3.92 -3.37
N ALA A 16 -21.94 -2.64 -3.16
CA ALA A 16 -21.44 -1.78 -4.22
C ALA A 16 -20.12 -2.39 -4.69
N GLN A 17 -20.06 -2.85 -5.93
CA GLN A 17 -18.82 -3.36 -6.52
C GLN A 17 -17.85 -2.18 -6.66
N ALA A 18 -16.68 -2.31 -6.04
CA ALA A 18 -15.63 -1.32 -6.17
C ALA A 18 -15.08 -1.38 -7.60
N ARG A 19 -15.10 -0.25 -8.30
CA ARG A 19 -14.63 -0.15 -9.69
C ARG A 19 -13.28 0.54 -9.81
N TYR A 20 -13.03 1.52 -8.95
CA TYR A 20 -11.82 2.33 -9.05
C TYR A 20 -10.72 1.80 -8.14
N ILE A 21 -9.49 1.93 -8.60
CA ILE A 21 -8.32 1.83 -7.74
C ILE A 21 -8.05 3.22 -7.17
N VAL A 22 -8.01 3.31 -5.84
CA VAL A 22 -7.89 4.56 -5.08
C VAL A 22 -6.72 4.46 -4.11
N PRO A 23 -5.49 4.84 -4.53
CA PRO A 23 -4.30 4.80 -3.69
C PRO A 23 -4.50 5.57 -2.37
N GLY A 24 -4.17 4.92 -1.25
CA GLY A 24 -4.30 5.51 0.10
C GLY A 24 -5.70 5.40 0.71
N GLY A 25 -6.69 4.94 -0.06
CA GLY A 25 -8.05 4.73 0.41
C GLY A 25 -8.18 3.54 1.36
N ARG A 26 -9.22 3.58 2.20
CA ARG A 26 -9.68 2.42 2.97
C ARG A 26 -10.44 1.48 2.05
N TRP A 27 -9.74 0.53 1.46
CA TRP A 27 -10.37 -0.50 0.63
C TRP A 27 -11.15 -1.45 1.52
N ARG A 28 -12.39 -1.73 1.12
CA ARG A 28 -13.26 -2.69 1.79
C ARG A 28 -13.48 -3.87 0.87
N ASP A 29 -13.48 -5.05 1.46
CA ASP A 29 -13.81 -6.28 0.76
C ASP A 29 -15.33 -6.41 0.55
N THR A 30 -15.76 -7.50 -0.09
CA THR A 30 -17.17 -7.76 -0.36
C THR A 30 -18.02 -8.00 0.89
N ASN A 31 -17.40 -8.25 2.06
CA ASN A 31 -18.10 -8.34 3.35
C ASN A 31 -18.23 -6.96 4.03
N GLY A 32 -17.55 -5.94 3.51
CA GLY A 32 -17.50 -4.59 4.07
C GLY A 32 -16.37 -4.38 5.08
N ASP A 33 -15.53 -5.39 5.32
CA ASP A 33 -14.37 -5.29 6.21
C ASP A 33 -13.20 -4.63 5.49
N LEU A 34 -12.26 -4.05 6.24
CA LEU A 34 -11.04 -3.51 5.63
C LEU A 34 -10.22 -4.64 5.02
N VAL A 35 -9.77 -4.45 3.78
CA VAL A 35 -8.83 -5.38 3.15
C VAL A 35 -7.53 -5.37 3.95
N ASN A 36 -7.07 -6.56 4.35
CA ASN A 36 -5.94 -6.76 5.24
C ASN A 36 -4.95 -7.76 4.65
N ALA A 37 -4.10 -7.29 3.73
CA ALA A 37 -3.15 -8.08 2.96
C ALA A 37 -1.85 -7.29 2.69
N HIS A 38 -1.24 -6.77 3.75
CA HIS A 38 -0.09 -5.88 3.66
C HIS A 38 1.17 -6.58 3.15
N ALA A 39 2.05 -5.83 2.46
CA ALA A 39 3.35 -6.30 1.94
C ALA A 39 3.29 -7.57 1.06
N GLY A 40 2.09 -7.85 0.57
CA GLY A 40 1.71 -9.13 -0.02
C GLY A 40 2.24 -9.37 -1.42
N GLY A 41 1.83 -10.49 -2.01
CA GLY A 41 2.07 -10.83 -3.42
C GLY A 41 0.78 -11.17 -4.13
N LEU A 42 0.75 -10.96 -5.45
CA LEU A 42 -0.34 -11.41 -6.29
C LEU A 42 0.08 -12.57 -7.19
N LEU A 43 -0.84 -13.53 -7.33
CA LEU A 43 -0.77 -14.61 -8.29
C LEU A 43 -1.99 -14.52 -9.20
N TYR A 44 -1.79 -14.46 -10.52
CA TYR A 44 -2.88 -14.67 -11.46
C TYR A 44 -3.02 -16.18 -11.71
N ASP A 45 -4.22 -16.72 -11.54
CA ASP A 45 -4.52 -18.12 -11.84
C ASP A 45 -5.38 -18.19 -13.11
N ASP A 46 -4.80 -18.73 -14.18
CA ASP A 46 -5.46 -18.88 -15.47
C ASP A 46 -6.72 -19.77 -15.37
N LYS A 47 -6.74 -20.76 -14.47
CA LYS A 47 -7.86 -21.71 -14.33
C LYS A 47 -9.12 -21.01 -13.81
N SER A 48 -8.99 -20.18 -12.77
CA SER A 48 -10.08 -19.37 -12.25
C SER A 48 -10.26 -18.03 -12.96
N SER A 49 -9.29 -17.61 -13.77
CA SER A 49 -9.21 -16.26 -14.36
C SER A 49 -9.27 -15.15 -13.30
N LYS A 50 -8.78 -15.42 -12.09
CA LYS A 50 -8.76 -14.48 -10.96
C LYS A 50 -7.33 -14.13 -10.54
N PHE A 51 -7.19 -12.94 -9.98
CA PHE A 51 -6.03 -12.52 -9.20
C PHE A 51 -6.23 -12.93 -7.75
N TRP A 52 -5.20 -13.53 -7.16
CA TRP A 52 -5.17 -13.96 -5.77
C TRP A 52 -4.13 -13.14 -5.02
N TRP A 53 -4.56 -12.41 -3.99
CA TRP A 53 -3.71 -11.53 -3.21
C TRP A 53 -3.51 -12.11 -1.82
N PHE A 54 -2.26 -12.44 -1.52
CA PHE A 54 -1.81 -12.95 -0.23
C PHE A 54 -1.04 -11.87 0.49
N GLY A 55 -1.30 -11.63 1.76
CA GLY A 55 -0.57 -10.61 2.51
C GLY A 55 -0.59 -10.82 4.01
N GLU A 56 0.18 -10.00 4.70
CA GLU A 56 0.26 -10.01 6.16
C GLU A 56 -1.10 -9.61 6.74
N TYR A 57 -1.59 -10.44 7.67
CA TYR A 57 -2.81 -10.13 8.40
C TYR A 57 -2.45 -9.36 9.69
N LYS A 58 -2.66 -8.04 9.70
CA LYS A 58 -2.37 -7.15 10.84
C LYS A 58 -3.66 -6.59 11.43
N ILE A 59 -3.97 -6.92 12.68
CA ILE A 59 -5.17 -6.45 13.36
C ILE A 59 -4.82 -5.45 14.46
N GLU A 60 -5.80 -4.67 14.91
CA GLU A 60 -5.60 -3.75 16.02
C GLU A 60 -5.11 -4.50 17.28
N GLY A 61 -4.06 -3.99 17.91
CA GLY A 61 -3.42 -4.61 19.08
C GLY A 61 -2.45 -5.76 18.77
N GLN A 62 -2.35 -6.22 17.52
CA GLN A 62 -1.39 -7.25 17.10
C GLN A 62 -0.63 -6.82 15.83
N THR A 63 0.60 -6.36 16.03
CA THR A 63 1.45 -5.83 14.94
C THR A 63 2.05 -6.92 14.06
N GLU A 64 2.31 -8.11 14.61
CA GLU A 64 2.96 -9.23 13.92
C GLU A 64 2.29 -10.58 14.25
N GLY A 65 2.56 -11.59 13.42
CA GLY A 65 2.18 -12.99 13.70
C GLY A 65 0.69 -13.30 13.52
N GLY A 66 -0.08 -12.43 12.84
CA GLY A 66 -1.49 -12.69 12.53
C GLY A 66 -1.72 -13.74 11.44
N GLY A 67 -0.65 -14.19 10.77
CA GLY A 67 -0.71 -15.13 9.65
C GLY A 67 -0.79 -14.44 8.29
N VAL A 68 -1.23 -15.20 7.29
CA VAL A 68 -1.35 -14.73 5.90
C VAL A 68 -2.80 -14.81 5.46
N SER A 69 -3.39 -13.67 5.12
CA SER A 69 -4.73 -13.60 4.52
C SER A 69 -4.68 -13.92 3.03
N VAL A 70 -5.83 -14.28 2.46
CA VAL A 70 -6.00 -14.43 1.01
C VAL A 70 -7.30 -13.79 0.53
N TYR A 71 -7.20 -13.03 -0.55
CA TYR A 71 -8.31 -12.44 -1.27
C TYR A 71 -8.27 -12.85 -2.74
N SER A 72 -9.43 -12.83 -3.42
CA SER A 72 -9.51 -13.00 -4.87
C SER A 72 -10.20 -11.83 -5.53
N SER A 73 -9.82 -11.49 -6.76
CA SER A 73 -10.45 -10.44 -7.56
C SER A 73 -10.41 -10.77 -9.05
N GLU A 74 -11.45 -10.37 -9.79
CA GLU A 74 -11.46 -10.43 -11.25
C GLU A 74 -10.94 -9.14 -11.91
N ASP A 75 -10.86 -8.04 -11.16
CA ASP A 75 -10.64 -6.68 -11.69
C ASP A 75 -9.58 -5.86 -10.94
N LEU A 76 -8.99 -6.41 -9.87
CA LEU A 76 -8.04 -5.77 -8.96
C LEU A 76 -8.63 -4.62 -8.11
N ALA A 77 -9.95 -4.43 -8.11
CA ALA A 77 -10.64 -3.39 -7.34
C ALA A 77 -11.63 -3.99 -6.32
N THR A 78 -12.42 -4.98 -6.74
CA THR A 78 -13.34 -5.71 -5.85
C THR A 78 -12.65 -6.96 -5.30
N TRP A 79 -12.50 -7.03 -3.99
CA TRP A 79 -11.80 -8.12 -3.29
C TRP A 79 -12.75 -9.01 -2.51
N GLU A 80 -12.79 -10.30 -2.85
CA GLU A 80 -13.51 -11.34 -2.14
C GLU A 80 -12.57 -11.98 -1.09
N PRO A 81 -12.92 -11.98 0.21
CA PRO A 81 -12.07 -12.56 1.26
C PRO A 81 -12.22 -14.08 1.34
N HIS A 82 -11.10 -14.79 1.52
CA HIS A 82 -11.06 -16.26 1.67
C HIS A 82 -10.49 -16.72 3.03
N GLY A 83 -10.31 -15.79 3.96
CA GLY A 83 -9.77 -16.05 5.30
C GLY A 83 -8.24 -16.12 5.31
N LEU A 84 -7.69 -16.90 6.25
CA LEU A 84 -6.25 -17.08 6.41
C LEU A 84 -5.75 -18.28 5.59
N ALA A 85 -4.90 -18.03 4.59
CA ALA A 85 -4.16 -19.03 3.86
C ALA A 85 -3.15 -19.76 4.77
N LEU A 86 -2.42 -19.02 5.61
CA LEU A 86 -1.54 -19.58 6.63
C LEU A 86 -1.99 -19.07 8.00
N LYS A 87 -2.45 -19.99 8.86
CA LYS A 87 -2.84 -19.66 10.24
C LYS A 87 -1.63 -19.78 11.17
N PRO A 88 -1.42 -18.82 12.09
CA PRO A 88 -0.42 -18.98 13.13
C PRO A 88 -0.83 -20.11 14.08
N VAL A 89 0.16 -20.80 14.67
CA VAL A 89 -0.04 -21.95 15.55
C VAL A 89 0.60 -21.67 16.90
N GLU A 90 -0.20 -21.63 17.96
CA GLU A 90 0.28 -21.36 19.31
C GLU A 90 1.39 -22.34 19.73
N GLY A 91 2.46 -21.82 20.32
CA GLY A 91 3.64 -22.62 20.68
C GLY A 91 4.48 -23.15 19.51
N HIS A 92 4.10 -22.96 18.24
CA HIS A 92 4.92 -23.38 17.11
C HIS A 92 6.24 -22.59 17.07
N PRO A 93 7.39 -23.25 16.82
CA PRO A 93 8.70 -22.61 16.91
C PRO A 93 8.92 -21.48 15.91
N TYR A 94 8.18 -21.43 14.80
CA TYR A 94 8.41 -20.44 13.72
C TYR A 94 7.17 -19.66 13.27
N ILE A 95 5.95 -20.11 13.61
CA ILE A 95 4.70 -19.49 13.15
C ILE A 95 3.71 -19.31 14.30
N SER A 96 4.20 -19.18 15.53
CA SER A 96 3.39 -18.75 16.67
C SER A 96 3.00 -17.26 16.51
N PRO A 97 1.87 -16.82 17.09
CA PRO A 97 1.44 -15.42 17.03
C PRO A 97 2.46 -14.38 17.54
N LYS A 98 3.51 -14.80 18.26
CA LYS A 98 4.62 -13.93 18.70
C LYS A 98 5.75 -13.79 17.69
N HIS A 99 5.72 -14.56 16.61
CA HIS A 99 6.74 -14.59 15.57
C HIS A 99 6.31 -13.77 14.35
N ILE A 100 7.30 -13.41 13.53
CA ILE A 100 7.13 -12.53 12.39
C ILE A 100 6.89 -13.37 11.14
N ILE A 101 5.82 -13.04 10.42
CA ILE A 101 5.42 -13.63 9.14
C ILE A 101 5.21 -12.46 8.19
N GLN A 102 6.24 -12.10 7.44
CA GLN A 102 6.25 -10.88 6.62
C GLN A 102 6.43 -11.16 5.13
N ARG A 103 5.83 -10.29 4.30
CA ARG A 103 5.96 -10.27 2.85
C ARG A 103 5.70 -11.61 2.14
N PRO A 104 4.61 -12.34 2.44
CA PRO A 104 4.34 -13.62 1.80
C PRO A 104 4.23 -13.48 0.28
N LYS A 105 4.76 -14.47 -0.44
CA LYS A 105 4.63 -14.63 -1.89
C LYS A 105 4.26 -16.08 -2.18
N VAL A 106 3.38 -16.28 -3.16
CA VAL A 106 2.90 -17.61 -3.57
C VAL A 106 3.23 -17.85 -5.03
N VAL A 107 3.67 -19.06 -5.34
CA VAL A 107 3.90 -19.54 -6.70
C VAL A 107 3.39 -20.96 -6.84
N TYR A 108 2.89 -21.32 -8.02
CA TYR A 108 2.49 -22.68 -8.32
C TYR A 108 3.68 -23.48 -8.86
N SER A 109 3.91 -24.67 -8.31
CA SER A 109 4.91 -25.61 -8.80
C SER A 109 4.22 -26.67 -9.66
N GLU A 110 4.55 -26.68 -10.95
CA GLU A 110 4.09 -27.72 -11.89
C GLU A 110 4.66 -29.11 -11.54
N GLU A 111 5.84 -29.17 -10.90
CA GLU A 111 6.50 -30.43 -10.56
C GLU A 111 5.78 -31.19 -9.44
N SER A 112 5.30 -30.47 -8.41
CA SER A 112 4.54 -31.05 -7.31
C SER A 112 3.03 -30.96 -7.51
N ASN A 113 2.56 -30.14 -8.47
CA ASN A 113 1.16 -29.76 -8.63
C ASN A 113 0.60 -29.10 -7.35
N GLN A 114 1.42 -28.28 -6.68
CA GLN A 114 1.08 -27.59 -5.43
C GLN A 114 1.41 -26.10 -5.48
N TYR A 115 0.74 -25.32 -4.63
CA TYR A 115 1.08 -23.94 -4.36
C TYR A 115 2.10 -23.85 -3.22
N HIS A 116 3.15 -23.10 -3.45
CA HIS A 116 4.28 -22.91 -2.55
C HIS A 116 4.28 -21.46 -2.06
N MET A 117 4.18 -21.28 -0.75
CA MET A 117 4.25 -19.99 -0.08
C MET A 117 5.62 -19.80 0.56
N TRP A 118 6.25 -18.67 0.26
CA TRP A 118 7.51 -18.23 0.82
C TRP A 118 7.37 -16.86 1.47
N TRP A 119 8.07 -16.63 2.57
CA TRP A 119 7.98 -15.37 3.32
C TRP A 119 9.24 -15.13 4.16
N HIS A 120 9.39 -13.91 4.69
CA HIS A 120 10.39 -13.59 5.71
C HIS A 120 9.91 -14.11 7.07
N ALA A 121 10.59 -15.14 7.57
CA ALA A 121 10.32 -15.75 8.87
C ALA A 121 11.30 -15.24 9.93
N ASP A 122 10.77 -14.67 11.01
CA ASP A 122 11.61 -14.12 12.07
C ASP A 122 11.03 -14.23 13.48
N ASN A 123 11.84 -13.90 14.47
CA ASN A 123 11.39 -13.63 15.83
C ASN A 123 11.22 -12.12 16.05
N SER A 124 10.66 -11.75 17.20
CA SER A 124 10.41 -10.34 17.55
C SER A 124 11.67 -9.47 17.67
N THR A 125 12.86 -10.07 17.68
CA THR A 125 14.15 -9.36 17.72
C THR A 125 14.80 -9.21 16.35
N TYR A 126 14.17 -9.69 15.27
CA TYR A 126 14.76 -9.76 13.92
C TYR A 126 16.13 -10.47 13.93
N GLY A 127 16.21 -11.60 14.65
CA GLY A 127 17.45 -12.32 14.91
C GLY A 127 17.58 -13.66 14.19
N TRP A 128 16.50 -14.20 13.61
CA TRP A 128 16.56 -15.46 12.87
C TRP A 128 16.97 -15.22 11.42
N LEU A 129 16.41 -14.21 10.77
CA LEU A 129 16.70 -13.84 9.38
C LEU A 129 16.53 -15.03 8.41
N LEU A 130 15.38 -15.71 8.45
CA LEU A 130 15.10 -16.93 7.69
C LEU A 130 14.03 -16.71 6.61
N GLN A 131 13.97 -17.66 5.67
CA GLN A 131 12.86 -17.82 4.75
C GLN A 131 11.95 -18.94 5.24
N GLY A 132 10.68 -18.63 5.48
CA GLY A 132 9.67 -19.63 5.75
C GLY A 132 9.16 -20.26 4.46
N PHE A 133 8.81 -21.54 4.53
CA PHE A 133 8.25 -22.31 3.42
C PHE A 133 7.03 -23.11 3.86
N ALA A 134 5.96 -23.05 3.08
CA ALA A 134 4.73 -23.80 3.29
C ALA A 134 4.09 -24.22 1.96
N THR A 135 3.34 -25.31 1.95
CA THR A 135 2.71 -25.86 0.73
C THR A 135 1.21 -26.08 0.90
N SER A 136 0.46 -26.02 -0.21
CA SER A 136 -0.94 -26.44 -0.27
C SER A 136 -1.32 -26.97 -1.64
N ASP A 137 -2.27 -27.91 -1.69
CA ASP A 137 -2.89 -28.34 -2.96
C ASP A 137 -3.87 -27.29 -3.50
N ASN A 138 -4.33 -26.35 -2.65
CA ASN A 138 -5.31 -25.33 -3.00
C ASN A 138 -4.70 -23.94 -2.90
N ILE A 139 -5.04 -23.05 -3.85
CA ILE A 139 -4.52 -21.69 -3.88
C ILE A 139 -4.87 -20.90 -2.61
N THR A 140 -6.08 -21.10 -2.06
CA THR A 140 -6.55 -20.49 -0.81
C THR A 140 -5.96 -21.12 0.45
N GLY A 141 -5.25 -22.25 0.33
CA GLY A 141 -4.80 -23.02 1.48
C GLY A 141 -5.86 -24.01 2.02
N PRO A 142 -5.77 -24.40 3.30
CA PRO A 142 -4.73 -23.98 4.24
C PRO A 142 -3.35 -24.45 3.77
N TYR A 143 -2.35 -23.61 3.98
CA TYR A 143 -0.95 -23.94 3.75
C TYR A 143 -0.39 -24.65 4.98
N THR A 144 0.36 -25.72 4.75
CA THR A 144 1.05 -26.49 5.78
C THR A 144 2.50 -26.03 5.84
N PHE A 145 2.93 -25.57 7.01
CA PHE A 145 4.34 -25.24 7.26
C PHE A 145 5.23 -26.44 6.96
N VAL A 146 6.31 -26.20 6.22
CA VAL A 146 7.33 -27.20 5.89
C VAL A 146 8.62 -26.90 6.66
N ASP A 147 9.17 -25.70 6.50
CA ASP A 147 10.45 -25.34 7.13
C ASP A 147 10.65 -23.82 7.24
N ALA A 148 11.65 -23.42 8.03
CA ALA A 148 12.20 -22.06 8.09
C ALA A 148 13.72 -22.14 7.97
N MET A 149 14.28 -21.64 6.87
CA MET A 149 15.65 -21.95 6.45
C MET A 149 16.46 -20.72 6.04
N ALA A 150 17.78 -20.81 6.20
CA ALA A 150 18.73 -19.80 5.75
C ALA A 150 19.04 -20.00 4.26
N PRO A 151 18.85 -18.99 3.38
CA PRO A 151 19.05 -19.15 1.94
C PRO A 151 20.53 -19.36 1.58
N LEU A 152 20.90 -20.60 1.27
CA LEU A 152 22.29 -21.00 0.95
C LEU A 152 23.28 -20.58 2.06
N GLY A 153 22.85 -20.66 3.32
CA GLY A 153 23.63 -20.23 4.49
C GLY A 153 23.76 -18.72 4.69
N ASN A 154 23.09 -17.90 3.86
CA ASN A 154 22.99 -16.44 4.04
C ASN A 154 21.83 -16.07 4.95
N TRP A 155 21.70 -14.78 5.28
CA TRP A 155 20.55 -14.22 5.99
C TRP A 155 19.47 -13.77 5.01
N SER A 156 18.22 -13.75 5.47
CA SER A 156 17.06 -13.23 4.75
C SER A 156 16.19 -12.36 5.66
N GLN A 157 16.03 -11.09 5.30
CA GLN A 157 15.00 -10.22 5.86
C GLN A 157 13.90 -10.04 4.80
N ASP A 158 13.60 -8.79 4.44
CA ASP A 158 12.63 -8.41 3.43
C ASP A 158 12.73 -9.28 2.19
N PHE A 159 11.59 -9.87 1.84
CA PHE A 159 11.47 -10.95 0.88
C PHE A 159 10.59 -10.56 -0.32
N GLY A 160 11.00 -11.04 -1.50
CA GLY A 160 10.26 -10.98 -2.75
C GLY A 160 10.43 -12.28 -3.53
N LEU A 161 9.52 -12.52 -4.48
CA LEU A 161 9.56 -13.65 -5.39
C LEU A 161 9.22 -13.15 -6.79
N PHE A 162 9.99 -13.62 -7.76
CA PHE A 162 9.82 -13.29 -9.17
C PHE A 162 9.84 -14.57 -10.00
N THR A 163 8.89 -14.74 -10.91
CA THR A 163 8.91 -15.82 -11.91
C THR A 163 9.08 -15.19 -13.28
N ASP A 164 10.12 -15.61 -14.00
CA ASP A 164 10.35 -15.17 -15.36
C ASP A 164 9.31 -15.84 -16.29
N TYR A 165 8.46 -15.04 -16.92
CA TYR A 165 7.37 -15.60 -17.73
C TYR A 165 7.85 -16.22 -19.05
N LYS A 166 9.13 -16.02 -19.43
CA LYS A 166 9.68 -16.54 -20.69
C LYS A 166 10.19 -17.97 -20.55
N ASP A 167 10.75 -18.34 -19.40
CA ASP A 167 11.29 -19.68 -19.15
C ASP A 167 10.60 -20.42 -17.99
N GLY A 168 9.75 -19.73 -17.21
CA GLY A 168 9.02 -20.28 -16.07
C GLY A 168 9.86 -20.44 -14.80
N ARG A 169 11.12 -19.98 -14.77
CA ARG A 169 11.99 -20.12 -13.60
C ARG A 169 11.65 -19.09 -12.53
N SER A 170 11.60 -19.54 -11.28
CA SER A 170 11.34 -18.68 -10.12
C SER A 170 12.63 -18.31 -9.39
N TYR A 171 12.63 -17.11 -8.79
CA TYR A 171 13.75 -16.52 -8.09
C TYR A 171 13.27 -15.86 -6.79
N ALA A 172 14.01 -16.07 -5.71
CA ALA A 172 13.87 -15.29 -4.49
C ALA A 172 14.66 -13.99 -4.61
N LEU A 173 14.08 -12.93 -4.06
CA LEU A 173 14.79 -11.70 -3.76
C LEU A 173 14.79 -11.49 -2.25
N TYR A 174 15.95 -11.21 -1.66
CA TYR A 174 16.02 -11.00 -0.22
C TYR A 174 17.17 -10.07 0.19
N SER A 175 16.90 -9.22 1.17
CA SER A 175 17.94 -8.40 1.80
C SER A 175 18.70 -9.23 2.85
N ASN A 176 20.03 -9.14 2.85
CA ASN A 176 20.91 -10.04 3.61
C ASN A 176 21.37 -9.43 4.96
N GLY A 177 20.43 -8.96 5.77
CA GLY A 177 20.70 -8.41 7.10
C GLY A 177 21.22 -6.97 7.10
N ASP A 178 21.56 -6.45 8.29
CA ASP A 178 21.87 -5.02 8.52
C ASP A 178 23.36 -4.73 8.79
N SER A 179 24.23 -5.73 8.58
CA SER A 179 25.66 -5.51 8.77
C SER A 179 26.27 -4.78 7.57
N LYS A 180 27.35 -4.00 7.81
CA LYS A 180 28.14 -3.34 6.76
C LYS A 180 28.56 -4.29 5.62
N TYR A 181 28.76 -5.56 5.93
CA TYR A 181 29.17 -6.61 4.99
C TYR A 181 27.99 -7.44 4.45
N GLY A 182 26.79 -7.31 5.03
CA GLY A 182 25.59 -8.08 4.73
C GLY A 182 24.50 -7.32 3.96
N ARG A 183 24.57 -6.01 3.85
CA ARG A 183 23.57 -5.11 3.23
C ARG A 183 23.26 -5.26 1.72
N ASP A 184 23.63 -6.38 1.12
CA ASP A 184 23.35 -6.68 -0.27
C ASP A 184 21.93 -7.25 -0.40
N VAL A 185 21.28 -6.99 -1.53
CA VAL A 185 20.06 -7.71 -1.92
C VAL A 185 20.45 -8.82 -2.89
N TYR A 186 20.01 -10.04 -2.62
CA TYR A 186 20.28 -11.21 -3.43
C TYR A 186 19.15 -11.46 -4.41
N LEU A 187 19.50 -11.88 -5.62
CA LEU A 187 18.60 -12.52 -6.56
C LEU A 187 19.09 -13.96 -6.75
N THR A 188 18.30 -14.92 -6.26
CA THR A 188 18.72 -16.32 -6.16
C THR A 188 17.67 -17.21 -6.80
N ALA A 189 18.08 -18.08 -7.72
CA ALA A 189 17.20 -19.00 -8.41
C ALA A 189 16.76 -20.15 -7.49
N TYR A 190 15.48 -20.50 -7.59
CA TYR A 190 14.96 -21.74 -7.02
C TYR A 190 15.30 -22.94 -7.90
N ASN A 191 15.23 -24.13 -7.30
CA ASN A 191 15.08 -25.40 -8.02
C ASN A 191 13.76 -25.44 -8.80
N LYS A 192 13.64 -26.41 -9.71
CA LYS A 192 12.45 -26.54 -10.58
C LYS A 192 11.14 -26.70 -9.80
N ASN A 193 11.19 -27.35 -8.64
CA ASN A 193 10.03 -27.58 -7.78
C ASN A 193 9.74 -26.40 -6.83
N VAL A 194 10.55 -25.34 -6.83
CA VAL A 194 10.45 -24.20 -5.92
C VAL A 194 10.37 -24.59 -4.42
N THR A 195 11.21 -25.55 -4.02
CA THR A 195 11.32 -26.02 -2.62
C THR A 195 12.64 -25.62 -1.96
N ALA A 196 13.64 -25.23 -2.74
CA ALA A 196 14.94 -24.80 -2.25
C ALA A 196 15.62 -23.86 -3.25
N LEU A 197 16.51 -23.01 -2.74
CA LEU A 197 17.38 -22.16 -3.56
C LEU A 197 18.61 -22.95 -4.04
N GLU A 198 19.04 -22.71 -5.28
CA GLU A 198 20.16 -23.42 -5.90
C GLU A 198 21.35 -22.52 -6.23
N GLU A 199 21.09 -21.33 -6.78
CA GLU A 199 22.14 -20.51 -7.38
C GLU A 199 21.90 -19.03 -7.17
N VAL A 200 22.90 -18.31 -6.64
CA VAL A 200 22.87 -16.85 -6.60
C VAL A 200 23.16 -16.31 -7.99
N VAL A 201 22.15 -15.72 -8.64
CA VAL A 201 22.24 -15.18 -10.00
C VAL A 201 22.88 -13.80 -10.01
N TYR A 202 22.52 -12.96 -9.03
CA TYR A 202 23.06 -11.63 -8.88
C TYR A 202 23.00 -11.15 -7.44
N ARG A 203 23.84 -10.17 -7.10
CA ARG A 203 23.81 -9.42 -5.84
C ARG A 203 23.82 -7.94 -6.15
N PHE A 204 22.92 -7.18 -5.56
CA PHE A 204 22.88 -5.71 -5.62
C PHE A 204 23.67 -5.16 -4.44
N PRO A 205 24.94 -4.74 -4.62
CA PRO A 205 25.81 -4.50 -3.49
C PRO A 205 25.79 -3.03 -3.06
N LYS A 206 26.10 -2.75 -1.79
CA LYS A 206 26.44 -1.41 -1.24
C LYS A 206 25.29 -0.41 -1.00
N PHE A 207 24.05 -0.73 -1.33
CA PHE A 207 22.96 0.26 -1.33
C PHE A 207 22.08 0.28 -0.08
N ASP A 208 22.22 -0.68 0.85
CA ASP A 208 21.32 -0.80 2.03
C ASP A 208 19.85 -0.77 1.60
N LEU A 209 19.47 -1.78 0.80
CA LEU A 209 18.15 -1.88 0.19
C LEU A 209 17.35 -3.05 0.78
N GLU A 210 16.04 -2.93 0.68
CA GLU A 210 15.04 -3.88 1.15
C GLU A 210 13.80 -3.85 0.24
N ALA A 211 12.74 -4.53 0.65
CA ALA A 211 11.45 -4.62 -0.04
C ALA A 211 11.53 -4.90 -1.56
N PRO A 212 12.27 -5.94 -2.00
CA PRO A 212 12.60 -6.11 -3.41
C PRO A 212 11.45 -6.70 -4.25
N THR A 213 11.32 -6.20 -5.47
CA THR A 213 10.45 -6.79 -6.51
C THR A 213 11.09 -6.61 -7.90
N ILE A 214 10.74 -7.47 -8.86
CA ILE A 214 11.14 -7.33 -10.27
C ILE A 214 9.90 -7.26 -11.14
N ILE A 215 9.87 -6.26 -12.02
CA ILE A 215 8.97 -6.24 -13.16
C ILE A 215 9.74 -6.59 -14.44
N GLN A 216 9.18 -7.50 -15.23
CA GLN A 216 9.76 -7.95 -16.49
C GLN A 216 8.94 -7.42 -17.67
N THR A 217 9.63 -6.82 -18.64
CA THR A 217 9.07 -6.44 -19.93
C THR A 217 9.45 -7.46 -21.00
N GLU A 218 9.02 -7.23 -22.24
CA GLU A 218 9.47 -8.06 -23.37
C GLU A 218 10.99 -7.94 -23.60
N LYS A 219 11.63 -6.85 -23.14
CA LYS A 219 13.02 -6.52 -23.47
C LYS A 219 13.98 -6.60 -22.28
N SER A 220 13.53 -6.25 -21.07
CA SER A 220 14.42 -6.13 -19.93
C SER A 220 13.72 -6.39 -18.60
N TYR A 221 14.51 -6.38 -17.53
CA TYR A 221 14.10 -6.52 -16.14
C TYR A 221 14.33 -5.21 -15.41
N TRP A 222 13.41 -4.88 -14.53
CA TRP A 222 13.48 -3.69 -13.69
C TRP A 222 13.26 -4.11 -12.23
N ALA A 223 14.30 -3.99 -11.41
CA ALA A 223 14.22 -4.33 -9.99
C ALA A 223 13.93 -3.06 -9.18
N LEU A 224 12.88 -3.07 -8.35
CA LEU A 224 12.51 -1.97 -7.47
C LEU A 224 12.77 -2.36 -6.02
N MET A 225 13.33 -1.44 -5.24
CA MET A 225 13.69 -1.66 -3.84
C MET A 225 13.58 -0.34 -3.07
N SER A 226 13.21 -0.40 -1.80
CA SER A 226 13.32 0.74 -0.89
C SER A 226 14.66 0.71 -0.16
N HIS A 227 15.06 1.85 0.41
CA HIS A 227 16.11 1.87 1.42
C HIS A 227 15.60 1.34 2.77
N LYS A 228 16.53 0.98 3.65
CA LYS A 228 16.25 0.48 5.01
C LYS A 228 15.93 1.59 6.00
N THR A 229 14.67 2.00 6.06
CA THR A 229 14.18 3.01 7.02
C THR A 229 13.03 2.48 7.90
N GLY A 230 12.86 1.16 7.96
CA GLY A 230 11.76 0.50 8.66
C GLY A 230 10.41 0.91 8.04
N TYR A 231 9.39 1.12 8.87
CA TYR A 231 8.06 1.54 8.41
C TYR A 231 7.98 2.96 7.84
N ARG A 232 9.07 3.75 7.93
CA ARG A 232 9.11 5.10 7.39
C ARG A 232 9.34 5.03 5.87
N PRO A 233 8.54 5.72 5.05
CA PRO A 233 8.71 5.70 3.61
C PRO A 233 10.00 6.43 3.20
N ASN A 234 10.59 6.02 2.09
CA ASN A 234 11.74 6.65 1.47
C ASN A 234 11.58 6.67 -0.07
N ASN A 235 12.58 7.18 -0.78
CA ASN A 235 12.58 7.16 -2.23
C ASN A 235 12.98 5.77 -2.74
N VAL A 236 12.00 5.00 -3.23
CA VAL A 236 12.21 3.73 -3.91
C VAL A 236 13.06 3.97 -5.15
N VAL A 237 14.03 3.08 -5.34
CA VAL A 237 14.91 3.09 -6.50
C VAL A 237 14.59 1.93 -7.44
N ALA A 238 14.83 2.14 -8.72
CA ALA A 238 14.83 1.09 -9.73
C ALA A 238 16.23 0.85 -10.29
N PHE A 239 16.48 -0.39 -10.67
CA PHE A 239 17.63 -0.84 -11.46
C PHE A 239 17.12 -1.48 -12.74
N ARG A 240 17.87 -1.38 -13.83
CA ARG A 240 17.51 -1.98 -15.12
C ARG A 240 18.60 -2.89 -15.66
N ALA A 241 18.24 -4.04 -16.20
CA ALA A 241 19.15 -4.97 -16.88
C ALA A 241 18.47 -5.73 -18.02
N ASP A 242 19.23 -6.10 -19.06
CA ASP A 242 18.74 -6.95 -20.16
C ASP A 242 18.73 -8.45 -19.79
N SER A 243 19.41 -8.82 -18.71
CA SER A 243 19.46 -10.17 -18.14
C SER A 243 19.47 -10.10 -16.62
N LEU A 244 18.90 -11.11 -15.93
CA LEU A 244 18.89 -11.20 -14.48
C LEU A 244 20.29 -11.25 -13.86
N SER A 245 21.27 -11.84 -14.55
CA SER A 245 22.68 -11.86 -14.13
C SER A 245 23.40 -10.52 -14.34
N GLY A 246 22.71 -9.53 -14.91
CA GLY A 246 23.22 -8.20 -15.17
C GLY A 246 23.92 -8.05 -16.54
N PRO A 247 24.71 -6.97 -16.71
CA PRO A 247 24.96 -5.91 -15.72
C PRO A 247 23.69 -5.09 -15.43
N TRP A 248 23.46 -4.81 -14.15
CA TRP A 248 22.40 -3.90 -13.71
C TRP A 248 22.90 -2.44 -13.74
N SER A 249 21.99 -1.51 -14.05
CA SER A 249 22.28 -0.07 -14.06
C SER A 249 22.65 0.47 -12.66
N GLN A 250 23.06 1.74 -12.59
CA GLN A 250 22.97 2.46 -11.31
C GLN A 250 21.49 2.63 -10.92
N PRO A 251 21.18 2.69 -9.61
CA PRO A 251 19.83 2.96 -9.16
C PRO A 251 19.38 4.38 -9.55
N PHE A 252 18.09 4.54 -9.82
CA PHE A 252 17.45 5.83 -10.05
C PHE A 252 16.09 5.87 -9.37
N MET A 253 15.64 7.06 -8.97
CA MET A 253 14.36 7.25 -8.27
C MET A 253 13.19 7.01 -9.23
N VAL A 254 12.11 6.37 -8.74
CA VAL A 254 10.92 6.05 -9.55
C VAL A 254 9.77 7.04 -9.39
N ALA A 255 9.91 8.01 -8.50
CA ALA A 255 8.88 9.01 -8.19
C ALA A 255 9.52 10.39 -8.00
N PRO A 256 8.73 11.49 -8.09
CA PRO A 256 9.24 12.82 -7.80
C PRO A 256 9.90 12.88 -6.42
N LEU A 257 11.07 13.52 -6.34
CA LEU A 257 11.83 13.69 -5.11
C LEU A 257 10.96 14.33 -4.01
N ASN A 258 11.28 14.01 -2.75
CA ASN A 258 10.59 14.49 -1.55
C ASN A 258 9.14 13.99 -1.38
N THR A 259 8.59 13.25 -2.34
CA THR A 259 7.32 12.53 -2.12
C THR A 259 7.53 11.24 -1.33
N ARG A 260 8.77 10.71 -1.29
CA ARG A 260 9.11 9.41 -0.71
C ARG A 260 8.24 8.31 -1.29
N THR A 261 8.24 8.26 -2.62
CA THR A 261 7.41 7.33 -3.40
C THR A 261 5.93 7.48 -3.07
N PHE A 262 5.46 8.74 -3.00
CA PHE A 262 4.11 9.09 -2.55
C PHE A 262 3.76 8.50 -1.17
N SER A 263 4.72 8.60 -0.23
CA SER A 263 4.65 8.04 1.12
C SER A 263 4.36 6.54 1.10
N SER A 264 5.10 5.77 0.29
CA SER A 264 4.95 4.31 0.22
C SER A 264 6.29 3.58 0.14
N GLN A 265 6.24 2.29 0.44
CA GLN A 265 7.35 1.36 0.29
C GLN A 265 6.95 0.29 -0.74
N SER A 266 7.90 -0.20 -1.53
CA SER A 266 7.64 -1.31 -2.46
C SER A 266 7.17 -2.55 -1.70
N GLY A 267 6.29 -3.34 -2.30
CA GLY A 267 5.88 -4.64 -1.78
C GLY A 267 5.89 -5.70 -2.86
N PHE A 268 5.31 -5.36 -4.01
CA PHE A 268 5.24 -6.21 -5.19
C PHE A 268 5.16 -5.36 -6.47
N SER A 269 5.25 -6.03 -7.61
CA SER A 269 4.96 -5.43 -8.91
C SER A 269 4.22 -6.42 -9.77
N LEU A 270 3.27 -5.94 -10.56
CA LEU A 270 2.37 -6.80 -11.33
C LEU A 270 2.39 -6.42 -12.80
N ARG A 271 2.59 -7.42 -13.67
CA ARG A 271 2.40 -7.30 -15.12
C ARG A 271 1.00 -7.77 -15.48
N ILE A 272 0.24 -6.92 -16.16
CA ILE A 272 -1.10 -7.20 -16.66
C ILE A 272 -1.03 -7.22 -18.18
N LYS A 273 -1.04 -8.43 -18.76
CA LYS A 273 -1.03 -8.62 -20.22
C LYS A 273 -2.46 -8.50 -20.75
N GLY A 274 -2.89 -7.27 -21.01
CA GLY A 274 -4.18 -6.99 -21.61
C GLY A 274 -4.22 -7.25 -23.13
N THR A 275 -5.44 -7.37 -23.67
CA THR A 275 -5.68 -7.56 -25.11
C THR A 275 -5.30 -6.35 -25.98
N LYS A 276 -5.19 -5.14 -25.40
CA LYS A 276 -4.82 -3.92 -26.13
C LYS A 276 -3.45 -3.38 -25.73
N LYS A 277 -3.12 -3.44 -24.44
CA LYS A 277 -1.80 -3.04 -23.93
C LYS A 277 -1.38 -3.89 -22.74
N THR A 278 -0.08 -3.97 -22.51
CA THR A 278 0.45 -4.45 -21.23
C THR A 278 0.54 -3.26 -20.27
N THR A 279 0.02 -3.44 -19.06
CA THR A 279 0.16 -2.47 -17.96
C THR A 279 1.01 -3.06 -16.86
N TYR A 280 1.86 -2.24 -16.27
CA TYR A 280 2.71 -2.59 -15.15
C TYR A 280 2.24 -1.79 -13.94
N LEU A 281 2.03 -2.44 -12.81
CA LEU A 281 1.62 -1.80 -11.56
C LEU A 281 2.72 -1.92 -10.51
N TYR A 282 3.00 -0.80 -9.87
CA TYR A 282 3.64 -0.72 -8.56
C TYR A 282 2.60 -1.03 -7.50
N ILE A 283 2.95 -1.93 -6.57
CA ILE A 283 2.08 -2.38 -5.50
C ILE A 283 2.86 -2.16 -4.21
N GLY A 284 2.62 -1.01 -3.58
CA GLY A 284 3.29 -0.60 -2.37
C GLY A 284 2.35 -0.43 -1.18
N ASP A 285 2.94 -0.41 0.00
CA ASP A 285 2.27 -0.13 1.26
C ASP A 285 2.63 1.28 1.73
N GLN A 286 1.61 2.05 2.10
CA GLN A 286 1.76 3.25 2.92
C GLN A 286 1.60 2.82 4.37
N TRP A 287 2.72 2.45 4.97
CA TRP A 287 2.78 1.99 6.34
C TRP A 287 2.35 3.06 7.35
N ASP A 288 1.77 2.58 8.43
CA ASP A 288 1.40 3.37 9.59
C ASP A 288 2.05 2.79 10.85
N SER A 289 3.25 3.26 11.20
CA SER A 289 3.96 2.73 12.36
C SER A 289 3.20 2.90 13.68
N ASN A 290 2.26 3.85 13.77
CA ASN A 290 1.45 4.09 14.96
C ASN A 290 0.23 3.16 15.00
N SER A 291 -0.22 2.66 13.85
CA SER A 291 -1.42 1.84 13.72
C SER A 291 -1.28 0.93 12.51
N LEU A 292 -0.42 -0.10 12.57
CA LEU A 292 -0.07 -0.89 11.37
C LEU A 292 -1.29 -1.53 10.68
N TRP A 293 -2.34 -1.85 11.45
CA TRP A 293 -3.63 -2.33 10.94
C TRP A 293 -4.39 -1.30 10.08
N GLU A 294 -4.05 -0.01 10.18
CA GLU A 294 -4.54 1.10 9.35
C GLU A 294 -3.58 1.48 8.21
N SER A 295 -2.57 0.65 7.92
CA SER A 295 -1.73 0.86 6.74
C SER A 295 -2.56 0.81 5.46
N ARG A 296 -2.12 1.51 4.42
CA ARG A 296 -2.86 1.67 3.15
C ARG A 296 -2.09 1.10 1.98
N TYR A 297 -2.77 0.97 0.86
CA TYR A 297 -2.19 0.46 -0.38
C TYR A 297 -2.01 1.60 -1.39
N ILE A 298 -0.79 1.74 -1.92
CA ILE A 298 -0.44 2.68 -2.98
C ILE A 298 -0.17 1.90 -4.26
N TRP A 299 -1.23 1.68 -5.04
CA TRP A 299 -1.15 0.91 -6.29
C TRP A 299 -1.16 1.86 -7.49
N LEU A 300 -0.04 1.96 -8.19
CA LEU A 300 0.16 2.97 -9.24
C LEU A 300 0.61 2.34 -10.55
N PRO A 301 0.09 2.79 -11.71
CA PRO A 301 0.69 2.45 -13.00
C PRO A 301 2.15 2.91 -13.08
N MET A 302 2.99 2.08 -13.67
CA MET A 302 4.36 2.43 -14.04
C MET A 302 4.40 2.83 -15.52
N ASP A 303 5.01 3.97 -15.83
CA ASP A 303 5.38 4.36 -17.20
C ASP A 303 6.82 3.92 -17.47
N ILE A 304 6.98 2.91 -18.32
CA ILE A 304 8.28 2.31 -18.67
C ILE A 304 8.61 2.66 -20.12
N ASP A 305 9.66 3.46 -20.32
CA ASP A 305 10.20 3.75 -21.65
C ASP A 305 11.47 2.94 -21.89
N GLU A 306 11.32 1.82 -22.59
CA GLU A 306 12.42 0.91 -22.95
C GLU A 306 13.53 1.59 -23.76
N LYS A 307 13.20 2.62 -24.56
CA LYS A 307 14.18 3.32 -25.39
C LYS A 307 15.00 4.29 -24.57
N LYS A 308 14.34 5.05 -23.68
CA LYS A 308 15.01 5.99 -22.76
C LYS A 308 15.61 5.31 -21.54
N LYS A 309 15.20 4.06 -21.27
CA LYS A 309 15.56 3.30 -20.07
C LYS A 309 15.15 4.02 -18.79
N THR A 310 13.92 4.56 -18.78
CA THR A 310 13.32 5.21 -17.62
C THR A 310 12.09 4.44 -17.13
N LEU A 311 11.82 4.56 -15.83
CA LEU A 311 10.62 4.06 -15.16
C LEU A 311 10.15 5.13 -14.19
N ASP A 312 8.90 5.58 -14.37
CA ASP A 312 8.26 6.56 -13.49
C ASP A 312 6.90 6.04 -12.98
N LEU A 313 6.61 6.26 -11.70
CA LEU A 313 5.30 5.98 -11.11
C LEU A 313 4.33 7.11 -11.45
N VAL A 314 3.16 6.76 -11.97
CA VAL A 314 2.15 7.72 -12.40
C VAL A 314 1.09 7.89 -11.31
N TRP A 315 1.19 8.97 -10.54
CA TRP A 315 0.20 9.30 -9.52
C TRP A 315 -1.20 9.52 -10.12
N ASN A 316 -2.18 8.82 -9.58
CA ASN A 316 -3.60 9.03 -9.83
C ASN A 316 -4.35 8.86 -8.52
N ASP A 317 -5.07 9.88 -8.07
CA ASP A 317 -5.91 9.77 -6.87
C ASP A 317 -6.97 8.66 -7.02
N VAL A 318 -7.58 8.58 -8.21
CA VAL A 318 -8.63 7.63 -8.58
C VAL A 318 -8.44 7.26 -10.05
N TYR A 319 -8.37 5.97 -10.36
CA TYR A 319 -8.32 5.50 -11.74
C TYR A 319 -9.13 4.23 -11.94
N ASP A 320 -9.64 4.06 -13.16
CA ASP A 320 -10.36 2.86 -13.61
C ASP A 320 -9.39 2.03 -14.45
N LEU A 321 -9.15 0.78 -14.02
CA LEU A 321 -8.28 -0.18 -14.69
C LEU A 321 -9.12 -1.32 -15.25
N ASN A 322 -9.06 -1.50 -16.57
CA ASN A 322 -9.64 -2.66 -17.22
C ASN A 322 -8.56 -3.72 -17.45
N VAL A 323 -8.48 -4.70 -16.55
CA VAL A 323 -7.46 -5.75 -16.59
C VAL A 323 -7.51 -6.60 -17.88
N LYS A 324 -8.69 -6.79 -18.49
CA LYS A 324 -8.87 -7.57 -19.74
C LYS A 324 -8.21 -6.88 -20.95
N THR A 325 -8.32 -5.56 -21.03
CA THR A 325 -7.69 -4.76 -22.11
C THR A 325 -6.30 -4.28 -21.73
N GLY A 326 -6.01 -4.25 -20.43
CA GLY A 326 -4.84 -3.61 -19.84
C GLY A 326 -4.93 -2.09 -19.83
N GLU A 327 -6.00 -1.48 -20.35
CA GLU A 327 -6.16 -0.03 -20.37
C GLU A 327 -6.53 0.51 -18.99
N TRP A 328 -5.99 1.66 -18.63
CA TRP A 328 -6.38 2.40 -17.43
C TRP A 328 -6.60 3.87 -17.78
N LYS A 329 -7.44 4.55 -17.00
CA LYS A 329 -7.72 5.98 -17.15
C LYS A 329 -7.85 6.67 -15.79
N ALA A 330 -7.24 7.84 -15.66
CA ALA A 330 -7.48 8.74 -14.54
C ALA A 330 -8.96 9.16 -14.52
N ILE A 331 -9.61 9.12 -13.36
CA ILE A 331 -10.94 9.68 -13.19
C ILE A 331 -10.78 11.17 -12.87
N ARG A 332 -11.57 12.03 -13.53
CA ARG A 332 -11.54 13.48 -13.29
C ARG A 332 -12.59 13.84 -12.25
N GLY A 333 -12.17 14.46 -11.17
CA GLY A 333 -13.05 15.04 -10.16
C GLY A 333 -13.20 16.56 -10.32
N LYS A 334 -14.10 17.14 -9.51
CA LYS A 334 -14.33 18.57 -9.38
C LYS A 334 -13.54 19.12 -8.20
N THR A 335 -12.76 20.16 -8.44
CA THR A 335 -11.88 20.78 -7.44
C THR A 335 -12.57 21.88 -6.66
N TYR A 336 -12.36 21.91 -5.33
CA TYR A 336 -12.75 22.98 -4.43
C TYR A 336 -11.50 23.45 -3.67
N THR A 337 -11.11 24.71 -3.85
CA THR A 337 -9.80 25.22 -3.45
C THR A 337 -9.83 25.90 -2.07
N ALA A 338 -8.68 25.90 -1.39
CA ALA A 338 -8.47 26.60 -0.12
C ALA A 338 -8.86 28.08 -0.16
N SER A 339 -8.59 28.76 -1.28
CA SER A 339 -8.90 30.18 -1.46
C SER A 339 -10.39 30.50 -1.27
N LYS A 340 -11.28 29.55 -1.59
CA LYS A 340 -12.75 29.69 -1.50
C LYS A 340 -13.35 29.08 -0.24
N ALA A 341 -12.62 28.28 0.51
CA ALA A 341 -13.10 27.69 1.75
C ALA A 341 -13.35 28.77 2.83
N LYS A 342 -14.25 28.47 3.78
CA LYS A 342 -14.45 29.25 5.00
C LYS A 342 -13.55 28.71 6.11
N THR A 343 -13.15 29.58 7.03
CA THR A 343 -12.42 29.19 8.23
C THR A 343 -13.20 29.61 9.47
N ASN A 344 -13.02 28.89 10.57
CA ASN A 344 -13.60 29.19 11.87
C ASN A 344 -12.55 29.05 12.97
N GLY A 345 -12.71 29.81 14.06
CA GLY A 345 -11.77 29.80 15.18
C GLY A 345 -10.39 30.32 14.77
N ASN A 346 -9.35 29.54 15.05
CA ASN A 346 -7.96 29.92 14.78
C ASN A 346 -7.48 29.44 13.40
N ALA A 347 -8.34 28.80 12.59
CA ALA A 347 -7.97 28.38 11.26
C ALA A 347 -7.93 29.59 10.33
N TYR A 348 -6.92 29.67 9.46
CA TYR A 348 -6.74 30.81 8.57
C TYR A 348 -6.14 30.40 7.23
N LYS A 349 -6.29 31.30 6.25
CA LYS A 349 -5.68 31.21 4.93
C LYS A 349 -4.27 31.77 4.99
N GLN A 350 -3.29 30.97 4.63
CA GLN A 350 -1.88 31.36 4.58
C GLN A 350 -1.40 31.39 3.13
N GLU A 351 -0.54 32.34 2.81
CA GLU A 351 0.18 32.36 1.53
C GLU A 351 1.07 31.12 1.41
N ALA A 352 0.94 30.40 0.31
CA ALA A 352 1.72 29.23 -0.02
C ALA A 352 1.92 29.16 -1.54
N ASN A 353 3.07 29.58 -2.02
CA ASN A 353 3.41 29.63 -3.45
C ASN A 353 3.38 28.26 -4.17
N PHE A 354 3.47 27.16 -3.41
CA PHE A 354 3.39 25.79 -3.90
C PHE A 354 1.95 25.23 -3.91
N ALA A 355 1.00 25.92 -3.27
CA ALA A 355 -0.39 25.51 -3.19
C ALA A 355 -1.21 26.05 -4.38
N THR A 356 -2.35 25.41 -4.63
CA THR A 356 -3.35 25.86 -5.59
C THR A 356 -3.84 27.25 -5.20
N ASP A 357 -3.98 28.15 -6.19
CA ASP A 357 -4.32 29.56 -5.98
C ASP A 357 -3.36 30.35 -5.06
N GLY A 358 -2.18 29.80 -4.72
CA GLY A 358 -1.22 30.42 -3.81
C GLY A 358 -1.66 30.46 -2.34
N VAL A 359 -2.66 29.67 -1.95
CA VAL A 359 -3.27 29.68 -0.60
C VAL A 359 -3.35 28.27 -0.04
N ILE A 360 -2.95 28.10 1.21
CA ILE A 360 -3.19 26.89 2.00
C ILE A 360 -4.00 27.23 3.26
N LEU A 361 -4.85 26.32 3.70
CA LEU A 361 -5.58 26.45 4.96
C LEU A 361 -4.76 25.82 6.09
N THR A 362 -4.49 26.57 7.15
CA THR A 362 -3.72 26.09 8.31
C THR A 362 -4.42 26.46 9.62
N GLY A 363 -3.83 26.07 10.75
CA GLY A 363 -4.40 26.28 12.08
C GLY A 363 -5.58 25.36 12.40
N ILE A 364 -5.74 24.23 11.69
CA ILE A 364 -6.80 23.25 11.92
C ILE A 364 -6.51 22.49 13.21
N TYR A 365 -7.40 22.62 14.20
CA TYR A 365 -7.18 22.08 15.54
C TYR A 365 -8.48 21.84 16.30
N GLY A 366 -8.66 20.62 16.80
CA GLY A 366 -9.85 20.22 17.55
C GLY A 366 -11.14 20.49 16.79
N ASN A 367 -12.21 20.77 17.53
CA ASN A 367 -13.55 21.01 16.97
C ASN A 367 -13.84 22.50 16.71
N ASP A 368 -13.05 23.41 17.30
CA ASP A 368 -13.33 24.85 17.26
C ASP A 368 -12.56 25.58 16.17
N SER A 369 -11.43 25.02 15.72
CA SER A 369 -10.58 25.60 14.69
C SER A 369 -10.65 24.76 13.41
N THR A 370 -11.57 25.12 12.53
CA THR A 370 -12.01 24.27 11.42
C THR A 370 -12.04 25.01 10.08
N VAL A 371 -12.08 24.24 9.01
CA VAL A 371 -12.20 24.74 7.64
C VAL A 371 -13.38 24.08 6.95
N THR A 372 -14.16 24.83 6.17
CA THR A 372 -15.36 24.32 5.50
C THR A 372 -15.31 24.61 4.02
N PHE A 373 -15.36 23.56 3.21
CA PHE A 373 -15.62 23.62 1.78
C PHE A 373 -17.13 23.57 1.56
N GLU A 374 -17.66 24.43 0.69
CA GLU A 374 -19.10 24.59 0.43
C GLU A 374 -19.42 24.49 -1.05
N GLY A 375 -20.71 24.36 -1.37
CA GLY A 375 -21.17 24.30 -2.76
C GLY A 375 -20.86 22.96 -3.42
N ILE A 376 -20.67 21.91 -2.61
CA ILE A 376 -20.17 20.63 -3.07
C ILE A 376 -21.29 19.84 -3.73
N GLU A 377 -21.04 19.44 -4.96
CA GLU A 377 -21.93 18.61 -5.75
C GLU A 377 -21.88 17.15 -5.30
N GLY A 378 -23.01 16.68 -4.76
CA GLY A 378 -23.23 15.32 -4.38
C GLY A 378 -24.24 14.62 -5.29
N THR A 379 -24.10 13.31 -5.44
CA THR A 379 -24.97 12.48 -6.28
C THR A 379 -26.02 11.70 -5.49
N GLY A 380 -26.00 11.77 -4.15
CA GLY A 380 -26.79 10.89 -3.28
C GLY A 380 -26.24 9.47 -3.18
N LYS A 381 -24.99 9.26 -3.62
CA LYS A 381 -24.26 7.98 -3.58
C LYS A 381 -22.87 8.24 -2.97
N PRO A 382 -22.17 7.20 -2.48
CA PRO A 382 -20.77 7.33 -2.09
C PRO A 382 -19.91 7.89 -3.23
N GLN A 383 -19.06 8.86 -2.91
CA GLN A 383 -18.12 9.51 -3.83
C GLN A 383 -16.76 9.61 -3.15
N TRP A 384 -15.70 9.27 -3.89
CA TRP A 384 -14.35 9.52 -3.41
C TRP A 384 -14.07 11.02 -3.36
N VAL A 385 -13.44 11.44 -2.26
CA VAL A 385 -12.97 12.80 -2.05
C VAL A 385 -11.51 12.74 -1.64
N SER A 386 -10.63 13.28 -2.48
CA SER A 386 -9.21 13.40 -2.16
C SER A 386 -8.94 14.74 -1.49
N PHE A 387 -8.37 14.69 -0.30
CA PHE A 387 -7.93 15.85 0.46
C PHE A 387 -6.45 16.07 0.16
N TYR A 388 -6.12 17.17 -0.49
CA TYR A 388 -4.74 17.55 -0.79
C TYR A 388 -4.19 18.33 0.40
N TYR A 389 -3.08 17.88 0.96
CA TYR A 389 -2.59 18.37 2.22
C TYR A 389 -1.07 18.45 2.31
N GLN A 390 -0.63 19.23 3.28
CA GLN A 390 0.75 19.29 3.75
C GLN A 390 0.79 19.04 5.26
N ASN A 391 1.69 18.16 5.68
CA ASN A 391 2.02 17.93 7.09
C ASN A 391 3.54 17.96 7.24
N THR A 392 4.10 19.02 7.81
CA THR A 392 5.57 19.19 7.90
C THR A 392 6.15 18.82 9.26
N ASP A 393 5.42 18.07 10.09
CA ASP A 393 5.85 17.78 11.46
C ASP A 393 7.10 16.89 11.52
N ASP A 394 7.44 16.20 10.42
CA ASP A 394 8.70 15.46 10.28
C ASP A 394 9.88 16.34 9.80
N MET A 395 9.68 17.66 9.68
CA MET A 395 10.73 18.66 9.39
C MET A 395 11.62 18.41 8.16
N GLY A 396 11.27 17.44 7.30
CA GLY A 396 12.04 17.06 6.11
C GLY A 396 13.22 16.12 6.37
N PHE A 397 13.29 15.48 7.54
CA PHE A 397 14.30 14.46 7.82
C PHE A 397 13.89 13.08 7.27
N GLY A 398 12.83 13.05 6.45
CA GLY A 398 12.06 11.92 5.92
C GLY A 398 12.83 10.68 5.48
N ASP A 399 14.05 10.85 4.99
CA ASP A 399 14.83 9.77 4.39
C ASP A 399 15.81 9.09 5.37
N GLN A 400 15.88 9.52 6.63
CA GLN A 400 16.72 8.88 7.66
C GLN A 400 15.91 7.92 8.54
N PRO A 401 16.52 6.81 9.03
CA PRO A 401 15.93 6.01 10.11
C PRO A 401 15.57 6.89 11.31
N GLY A 402 14.51 6.54 12.04
CA GLY A 402 14.07 7.30 13.21
C GLY A 402 15.20 7.52 14.23
N GLY A 403 15.36 8.75 14.71
CA GLY A 403 16.46 9.16 15.60
C GLY A 403 16.10 10.35 16.50
N SER A 404 17.00 10.71 17.43
CA SER A 404 16.78 11.75 18.43
C SER A 404 16.34 13.09 17.80
N PRO A 405 15.38 13.79 18.41
CA PRO A 405 14.72 14.93 17.81
C PRO A 405 15.59 16.17 17.63
N ASP A 406 14.98 17.11 16.93
CA ASP A 406 15.42 18.48 16.72
C ASP A 406 16.09 19.12 17.95
N ARG A 407 16.79 20.23 17.70
CA ARG A 407 17.57 20.99 18.68
C ARG A 407 16.78 21.44 19.94
N ILE A 408 15.44 21.33 19.95
CA ILE A 408 14.57 21.83 21.02
C ILE A 408 13.68 20.76 21.68
N GLY A 409 13.88 19.48 21.35
CA GLY A 409 13.13 18.38 21.96
C GLY A 409 11.69 18.24 21.47
N GLY A 410 11.37 18.72 20.27
CA GLY A 410 10.08 18.48 19.62
C GLY A 410 9.87 16.99 19.32
N SER A 411 8.63 16.50 19.33
CA SER A 411 8.34 15.13 18.88
C SER A 411 8.16 15.11 17.35
N TRP A 412 8.90 14.24 16.67
CA TRP A 412 8.62 13.89 15.27
C TRP A 412 7.21 13.29 15.19
N GLN A 413 6.31 13.88 14.41
CA GLN A 413 4.98 13.31 14.19
C GLN A 413 4.87 12.78 12.75
N LEU A 414 4.70 11.46 12.62
CA LEU A 414 4.60 10.77 11.32
C LEU A 414 3.22 10.91 10.65
N ARG A 415 2.23 11.42 11.39
CA ARG A 415 0.91 11.71 10.86
C ARG A 415 0.18 12.72 11.73
N ARG A 416 -0.69 13.50 11.10
CA ARG A 416 -1.80 14.21 11.74
C ARG A 416 -3.11 13.49 11.45
N ILE A 417 -4.15 13.79 12.22
CA ILE A 417 -5.46 13.19 12.04
C ILE A 417 -6.51 14.29 12.04
N SER A 418 -7.25 14.40 10.95
CA SER A 418 -8.36 15.35 10.84
C SER A 418 -9.71 14.66 11.01
N SER A 419 -10.66 15.37 11.62
CA SER A 419 -12.08 15.01 11.57
C SER A 419 -12.67 15.54 10.26
N VAL A 420 -13.50 14.76 9.60
CA VAL A 420 -14.23 15.17 8.39
C VAL A 420 -15.71 14.98 8.63
N VAL A 421 -16.48 16.07 8.51
CA VAL A 421 -17.92 16.10 8.78
C VAL A 421 -18.66 16.63 7.56
N VAL A 422 -19.56 15.81 7.01
CA VAL A 422 -20.41 16.17 5.88
C VAL A 422 -21.71 16.78 6.39
N ASN A 423 -22.10 17.94 5.85
CA ASN A 423 -23.37 18.63 6.14
C ASN A 423 -23.65 18.85 7.65
N GLY A 424 -22.60 19.01 8.45
CA GLY A 424 -22.73 19.18 9.91
C GLY A 424 -23.17 17.93 10.66
N ASN A 425 -23.20 16.75 10.03
CA ASN A 425 -23.59 15.49 10.68
C ASN A 425 -22.47 14.98 11.60
N THR A 426 -22.39 15.52 12.81
CA THR A 426 -21.41 15.12 13.83
C THR A 426 -21.65 13.73 14.43
N SER A 427 -22.74 13.05 14.06
CA SER A 427 -22.96 11.64 14.39
C SER A 427 -22.19 10.69 13.46
N ASN A 428 -21.74 11.17 12.29
CA ASN A 428 -20.89 10.41 11.37
C ASN A 428 -19.62 11.19 11.04
N VAL A 429 -18.65 11.14 11.97
CA VAL A 429 -17.33 11.77 11.79
C VAL A 429 -16.40 10.77 11.13
N GLU A 430 -15.84 11.17 9.99
CA GLU A 430 -14.83 10.38 9.29
C GLU A 430 -13.42 10.78 9.75
N THR A 431 -12.55 9.79 9.90
CA THR A 431 -11.14 10.00 10.30
C THR A 431 -10.25 10.06 9.06
N LEU A 432 -9.60 11.21 8.84
CA LEU A 432 -8.65 11.43 7.75
C LEU A 432 -7.21 11.38 8.28
N TYR A 433 -6.48 10.33 7.93
CA TYR A 433 -5.06 10.18 8.29
C TYR A 433 -4.18 10.88 7.25
N GLN A 434 -3.36 11.82 7.73
CA GLN A 434 -2.52 12.67 6.88
C GLN A 434 -1.05 12.45 7.26
N ARG A 435 -0.36 11.62 6.48
CA ARG A 435 1.06 11.26 6.66
C ARG A 435 1.94 12.49 6.65
N ASP A 436 3.12 12.42 7.23
CA ASP A 436 4.05 13.52 7.10
C ASP A 436 4.49 13.72 5.63
N THR A 437 4.94 14.93 5.32
CA THR A 437 5.33 15.42 4.00
C THR A 437 6.56 16.30 4.16
N HIS A 438 7.34 16.44 3.09
CA HIS A 438 8.34 17.50 3.05
C HIS A 438 7.68 18.88 2.91
N LYS A 439 8.41 19.93 3.32
CA LYS A 439 7.98 21.31 3.08
C LYS A 439 7.75 21.55 1.59
N SER A 440 6.64 22.20 1.25
CA SER A 440 6.19 22.50 -0.11
C SER A 440 5.74 21.28 -0.95
N ILE A 441 5.67 20.09 -0.35
CA ILE A 441 5.15 18.89 -1.02
C ILE A 441 3.71 18.65 -0.58
N ILE A 442 2.81 18.64 -1.56
CA ILE A 442 1.41 18.28 -1.36
C ILE A 442 1.24 16.80 -1.70
N LEU A 443 0.73 16.03 -0.75
CA LEU A 443 0.20 14.68 -0.99
C LEU A 443 -1.33 14.71 -0.91
N SER A 444 -1.99 13.61 -1.24
CA SER A 444 -3.43 13.47 -1.06
C SER A 444 -3.78 12.26 -0.20
N ALA A 445 -4.89 12.37 0.54
CA ALA A 445 -5.49 11.29 1.31
C ALA A 445 -6.98 11.22 0.93
N PRO A 446 -7.49 10.06 0.46
CA PRO A 446 -8.87 9.95 0.03
C PRO A 446 -9.80 9.40 1.11
N LEU A 447 -11.05 9.86 1.10
CA LEU A 447 -12.17 9.28 1.84
C LEU A 447 -13.33 8.98 0.89
N LEU A 448 -14.06 7.91 1.16
CA LEU A 448 -15.33 7.63 0.49
C LEU A 448 -16.46 8.26 1.31
N LEU A 449 -17.03 9.35 0.81
CA LEU A 449 -18.05 10.14 1.52
C LEU A 449 -19.40 10.02 0.82
N THR A 450 -20.48 9.91 1.59
CA THR A 450 -21.84 9.99 1.04
C THR A 450 -22.31 11.43 1.05
N LEU A 451 -22.40 12.04 -0.13
CA LEU A 451 -22.86 13.41 -0.32
C LEU A 451 -24.32 13.39 -0.78
N GLU A 452 -25.16 14.25 -0.20
CA GLU A 452 -26.56 14.40 -0.59
C GLU A 452 -26.69 14.86 -2.04
N LYS A 453 -27.78 14.47 -2.72
CA LYS A 453 -27.99 14.88 -4.11
C LYS A 453 -28.19 16.39 -4.21
N GLY A 454 -27.31 17.09 -4.92
CA GLY A 454 -27.37 18.54 -5.11
C GLY A 454 -26.03 19.22 -4.83
N SER A 455 -25.96 20.54 -5.01
CA SER A 455 -24.74 21.34 -4.82
C SER A 455 -24.70 22.05 -3.47
N HIS A 456 -25.52 21.65 -2.51
CA HIS A 456 -25.62 22.28 -1.19
C HIS A 456 -24.72 21.64 -0.14
N ASN A 457 -23.96 20.59 -0.50
CA ASN A 457 -23.17 19.88 0.48
C ASN A 457 -22.01 20.74 1.01
N THR A 458 -21.67 20.50 2.27
CA THR A 458 -20.49 21.06 2.93
C THR A 458 -19.63 19.95 3.47
N ILE A 459 -18.31 20.16 3.45
CA ILE A 459 -17.33 19.30 4.10
C ILE A 459 -16.55 20.19 5.08
N THR A 460 -16.73 19.95 6.37
CA THR A 460 -15.98 20.63 7.44
C THR A 460 -14.86 19.72 7.93
N VAL A 461 -13.65 20.27 8.00
CA VAL A 461 -12.45 19.58 8.48
C VAL A 461 -11.97 20.23 9.78
N GLY A 462 -11.85 19.42 10.83
CA GLY A 462 -11.26 19.78 12.12
C GLY A 462 -10.07 18.88 12.46
N GLY A 463 -9.63 18.91 13.71
CA GLY A 463 -8.52 18.08 14.19
C GLY A 463 -8.95 17.01 15.20
N LEU A 464 -8.34 15.84 15.13
CA LEU A 464 -8.55 14.71 16.04
C LEU A 464 -7.26 14.37 16.79
N TYR A 465 -7.40 13.68 17.92
CA TYR A 465 -6.26 13.25 18.73
C TYR A 465 -5.35 12.32 17.93
N ASN A 466 -4.07 12.68 17.78
CA ASN A 466 -3.08 11.91 17.02
C ASN A 466 -2.06 11.16 17.89
N GLY A 467 -2.22 11.22 19.23
CA GLY A 467 -1.25 10.70 20.20
C GLY A 467 -0.44 11.78 20.93
N PHE A 468 -0.47 13.03 20.45
CA PHE A 468 0.26 14.16 21.01
C PHE A 468 -0.66 15.37 21.23
N ASP A 469 -1.43 15.73 20.21
CA ASP A 469 -2.35 16.87 20.20
C ASP A 469 -3.57 16.57 19.30
N TYR A 470 -4.37 17.60 18.99
CA TYR A 470 -5.60 17.49 18.19
C TYR A 470 -5.46 18.19 16.83
N LYS A 471 -4.31 18.05 16.17
CA LYS A 471 -3.97 18.84 14.97
C LYS A 471 -4.37 18.13 13.66
N GLY A 472 -5.02 18.88 12.77
CA GLY A 472 -5.23 18.50 11.37
C GLY A 472 -4.09 18.99 10.47
N ALA A 473 -3.85 18.33 9.33
CA ALA A 473 -2.85 18.82 8.37
C ALA A 473 -3.36 20.03 7.58
N ASP A 474 -2.42 20.82 7.06
CA ASP A 474 -2.74 22.02 6.29
C ASP A 474 -3.34 21.58 4.94
N LEU A 475 -4.42 22.23 4.48
CA LEU A 475 -5.20 21.79 3.30
C LEU A 475 -5.04 22.75 2.11
N ASP A 476 -4.66 22.21 0.96
CA ASP A 476 -4.57 22.92 -0.33
C ASP A 476 -5.95 22.97 -1.03
N LYS A 477 -6.59 21.81 -1.17
CA LYS A 477 -7.87 21.65 -1.87
C LYS A 477 -8.50 20.32 -1.54
N ILE A 478 -9.76 20.17 -1.93
CA ILE A 478 -10.39 18.86 -2.09
C ILE A 478 -10.76 18.63 -3.55
N VAL A 479 -10.74 17.36 -3.97
CA VAL A 479 -11.22 16.93 -5.28
C VAL A 479 -12.29 15.87 -5.08
N VAL A 480 -13.50 16.15 -5.56
CA VAL A 480 -14.66 15.24 -5.44
C VAL A 480 -14.87 14.52 -6.76
N TYR A 481 -14.79 13.20 -6.73
CA TYR A 481 -14.90 12.33 -7.90
C TYR A 481 -16.36 11.92 -8.15
N PRO A 482 -16.70 11.56 -9.40
CA PRO A 482 -17.99 10.94 -9.68
C PRO A 482 -18.15 9.63 -8.88
N PRO A 483 -19.40 9.23 -8.55
CA PRO A 483 -19.64 7.98 -7.86
C PRO A 483 -19.19 6.80 -8.73
N GLU A 484 -18.96 5.67 -8.08
CA GLU A 484 -18.77 4.40 -8.77
C GLU A 484 -20.10 3.93 -9.37
N HIS A 485 -20.04 3.36 -10.58
CA HIS A 485 -21.20 3.04 -11.41
C HIS A 485 -21.48 1.55 -11.47
#